data_AF-A0A1Q6JVW6-F1
#
_entry.id   AF-A0A1Q6JVW6-F1
#
_cell.length_a   1.000
_cell.length_b   1.000
_cell.length_c   1.000
_cell.angle_alpha   90.00
_cell.angle_beta   90.00
_cell.angle_gamma   90.00
#
_symmetry.space_group_name_H-M   'P 1'
#
loop_
_entity.id
_entity.type
_entity.pdbx_description
1 polymer ?
#
loop_
_entity_poly.entity_id
_entity_poly.type
_entity_poly.pdbx_seq_one_letter_code
_entity_poly.pdbx_strand_id
1 'polypeptide(L)'
;MHTATECVVDIGKSISGIFTGKFENISQVQTAIGSGGVIDTFSDLIDKASNKIYQKGIINSQIKSVITGGKDIILNNVTSNIKNEMNFQERSIHNIGKYVNNFNEYLKSKDFEGMTKEWKKIQNNLKSIIPLENILKQVRQTENIYNLIKNNGNNFDLSKEEMEIIQKI
;
A
#
# COMPACT_ATOMS: atom_id res chain seq x y z
N MET A 1 0.51 37.62 -12.38
CA MET A 1 0.29 36.75 -11.21
C MET A 1 -0.02 35.35 -11.71
N HIS A 2 0.96 34.45 -11.71
CA HIS A 2 0.77 33.00 -11.82
C HIS A 2 1.60 32.42 -10.68
N THR A 3 1.03 32.35 -9.48
CA THR A 3 1.73 31.91 -8.27
C THR A 3 1.11 30.62 -7.77
N ALA A 4 1.77 29.51 -8.12
CA ALA A 4 1.90 28.29 -7.32
C ALA A 4 0.64 27.72 -6.62
N THR A 5 -0.47 27.55 -7.35
CA THR A 5 -1.59 26.68 -6.93
C THR A 5 -1.39 25.21 -7.30
N GLU A 6 -0.24 24.83 -7.87
CA GLU A 6 0.03 23.47 -8.33
C GLU A 6 0.88 22.68 -7.32
N CYS A 7 0.38 21.49 -6.98
CA CYS A 7 0.95 20.49 -6.08
C CYS A 7 0.72 20.69 -4.56
N VAL A 8 -0.50 21.01 -4.15
CA VAL A 8 -1.07 20.34 -2.96
C VAL A 8 -1.81 19.11 -3.48
N VAL A 9 -1.07 18.03 -3.67
CA VAL A 9 -1.67 16.72 -3.88
C VAL A 9 -2.10 16.26 -2.49
N ASP A 10 -3.38 16.45 -2.16
CA ASP A 10 -3.97 15.75 -1.01
C ASP A 10 -3.72 14.26 -1.25
N ILE A 11 -2.85 13.66 -0.44
CA ILE A 11 -2.47 12.26 -0.59
C ILE A 11 -3.72 11.38 -0.57
N GLY A 12 -4.75 11.79 0.19
CA GLY A 12 -6.05 11.14 0.22
C GLY A 12 -6.81 11.17 -1.12
N LYS A 13 -6.61 12.18 -1.97
CA LYS A 13 -7.20 12.25 -3.32
C LYS A 13 -6.36 11.55 -4.39
N SER A 14 -5.06 11.37 -4.13
CA SER A 14 -4.10 10.80 -5.10
C SER A 14 -4.04 9.28 -5.13
N ILE A 15 -4.55 8.63 -4.08
CA ILE A 15 -4.65 7.18 -4.01
C ILE A 15 -5.97 6.78 -4.66
N SER A 16 -5.94 6.59 -5.98
CA SER A 16 -7.10 6.23 -6.79
C SER A 16 -7.04 4.74 -7.16
N GLY A 17 -8.05 3.97 -6.77
CA GLY A 17 -8.21 2.55 -7.12
C GLY A 17 -9.45 1.91 -6.47
N ILE A 18 -9.85 0.72 -6.96
CA ILE A 18 -10.94 -0.07 -6.37
C ILE A 18 -10.40 -0.74 -5.09
N PHE A 19 -10.73 -0.19 -3.93
CA PHE A 19 -10.46 -0.80 -2.63
C PHE A 19 -11.76 -1.04 -1.88
N THR A 20 -12.06 -2.30 -1.57
CA THR A 20 -13.27 -2.71 -0.85
C THR A 20 -13.01 -3.00 0.64
N GLY A 21 -11.84 -2.60 1.19
CA GLY A 21 -11.48 -2.83 2.59
C GLY A 21 -10.39 -1.89 3.11
N LYS A 22 -10.44 -1.61 4.42
CA LYS A 22 -9.39 -0.88 5.15
C LYS A 22 -8.37 -1.87 5.70
N PHE A 23 -7.11 -1.71 5.32
CA PHE A 23 -6.01 -2.54 5.81
C PHE A 23 -5.10 -1.71 6.70
N GLU A 24 -4.82 -2.23 7.89
CA GLU A 24 -3.90 -1.62 8.84
C GLU A 24 -2.44 -1.81 8.41
N ASN A 25 -2.11 -2.98 7.88
CA ASN A 25 -0.75 -3.36 7.52
C ASN A 25 -0.71 -4.42 6.40
N ILE A 26 0.47 -4.63 5.83
CA ILE A 26 0.69 -5.54 4.71
C ILE A 26 0.37 -7.00 5.07
N SER A 27 0.51 -7.40 6.34
CA SER A 27 0.19 -8.76 6.79
C SER A 27 -1.31 -9.05 6.67
N GLN A 28 -2.19 -8.08 6.93
CA GLN A 28 -3.63 -8.25 6.70
C GLN A 28 -3.95 -8.45 5.21
N VAL A 29 -3.24 -7.75 4.32
CA VAL A 29 -3.35 -7.92 2.87
C VAL A 29 -2.89 -9.33 2.46
N GLN A 30 -1.74 -9.78 2.98
CA GLN A 30 -1.21 -11.12 2.73
C GLN A 30 -2.18 -12.22 3.18
N THR A 31 -2.80 -12.08 4.36
CA THR A 31 -3.80 -13.04 4.86
C THR A 31 -5.07 -13.04 4.01
N ALA A 32 -5.58 -11.86 3.63
CA ALA A 32 -6.80 -11.75 2.82
C ALA A 32 -6.62 -12.37 1.42
N ILE A 33 -5.42 -12.27 0.85
CA ILE A 33 -5.14 -12.76 -0.50
C ILE A 33 -4.62 -14.21 -0.50
N GLY A 34 -3.77 -14.57 0.46
CA GLY A 34 -3.03 -15.83 0.51
C GLY A 34 -3.83 -17.03 1.03
N SER A 35 -3.13 -17.95 1.68
CA SER A 35 -3.71 -19.19 2.24
C SER A 35 -4.78 -18.88 3.30
N GLY A 36 -5.95 -19.49 3.15
CA GLY A 36 -7.18 -19.18 3.89
C GLY A 36 -8.01 -18.02 3.32
N GLY A 37 -7.49 -17.31 2.32
CA GLY A 37 -8.11 -16.14 1.69
C GLY A 37 -8.73 -16.43 0.33
N VAL A 38 -8.67 -15.43 -0.56
CA VAL A 38 -9.35 -15.49 -1.88
C VAL A 38 -8.76 -16.54 -2.82
N ILE A 39 -7.45 -16.83 -2.76
CA ILE A 39 -6.81 -17.86 -3.61
C ILE A 39 -7.37 -19.25 -3.29
N ASP A 40 -7.44 -19.60 -2.01
CA ASP A 40 -7.94 -20.91 -1.58
C ASP A 40 -9.44 -21.04 -1.85
N THR A 41 -10.21 -19.98 -1.59
CA THR A 41 -11.64 -19.94 -1.94
C THR A 41 -11.88 -20.18 -3.43
N PHE A 42 -11.03 -19.59 -4.29
CA PHE A 42 -11.11 -19.80 -5.73
C PHE A 42 -10.73 -21.23 -6.14
N SER A 43 -9.66 -21.79 -5.55
CA SER A 43 -9.26 -23.19 -5.74
C SER A 43 -10.40 -24.16 -5.39
N ASP A 44 -11.03 -23.95 -4.22
CA ASP A 44 -12.14 -24.76 -3.73
C ASP A 44 -13.36 -24.69 -4.65
N LEU A 45 -13.65 -23.52 -5.22
CA LEU A 45 -14.75 -23.36 -6.17
C LEU A 45 -14.51 -24.17 -7.46
N ILE A 46 -13.28 -24.15 -7.99
CA ILE A 46 -12.91 -24.97 -9.16
C ILE A 46 -13.03 -26.45 -8.82
N ASP A 47 -12.53 -26.89 -7.65
CA ASP A 47 -12.63 -28.28 -7.24
C ASP A 47 -14.07 -28.74 -7.05
N LYS A 48 -14.91 -27.93 -6.40
CA LYS A 48 -16.36 -28.22 -6.24
C LYS A 48 -17.05 -28.33 -7.60
N ALA A 49 -16.79 -27.40 -8.52
CA ALA A 49 -17.37 -27.44 -9.85
C ALA A 49 -16.91 -28.68 -10.63
N SER A 50 -15.60 -28.94 -10.67
CA SER A 50 -14.98 -30.09 -11.33
C SER A 50 -15.51 -31.43 -10.77
N ASN A 51 -15.62 -31.53 -9.44
CA ASN A 51 -16.20 -32.71 -8.79
C ASN A 51 -17.66 -32.92 -9.14
N LYS A 52 -18.47 -31.85 -9.19
CA LYS A 52 -19.91 -31.94 -9.51
C LYS A 52 -20.15 -32.41 -10.94
N ILE A 53 -19.38 -31.93 -11.91
CA ILE A 53 -19.53 -32.35 -13.32
C ILE A 53 -19.00 -33.78 -13.54
N TYR A 54 -17.94 -34.18 -12.83
CA TYR A 54 -17.46 -35.55 -12.81
C TYR A 54 -18.51 -36.52 -12.24
N GLN A 55 -19.10 -36.20 -11.09
CA GLN A 55 -20.15 -37.02 -10.46
C GLN A 55 -21.40 -37.18 -11.33
N LYS A 56 -21.70 -36.19 -12.18
CA LYS A 56 -22.78 -36.28 -13.18
C LYS A 56 -22.43 -37.11 -14.42
N GLY A 57 -21.22 -37.66 -14.49
CA GLY A 57 -20.73 -38.43 -15.64
C GLY A 57 -20.44 -37.60 -16.89
N ILE A 58 -20.43 -36.26 -16.78
CA ILE A 58 -20.19 -35.35 -17.92
C ILE A 58 -18.72 -35.43 -18.37
N ILE A 59 -17.81 -35.57 -17.41
CA ILE A 59 -16.38 -35.77 -17.66
C ILE A 59 -15.92 -37.06 -16.98
N ASN A 60 -14.92 -37.71 -17.58
CA ASN A 60 -14.28 -38.88 -17.00
C ASN A 60 -13.14 -38.48 -16.05
N SER A 61 -12.51 -39.48 -15.41
CA SER A 61 -11.40 -39.27 -14.48
C SER A 61 -10.16 -38.65 -15.14
N GLN A 62 -9.88 -38.97 -16.40
CA GLN A 62 -8.73 -38.40 -17.13
C GLN A 62 -8.90 -36.90 -17.35
N ILE A 63 -10.08 -36.46 -17.81
CA ILE A 63 -10.41 -35.04 -17.99
C ILE A 63 -10.39 -34.31 -16.65
N LYS A 64 -10.94 -34.92 -15.58
CA LYS A 64 -10.87 -34.35 -14.22
C LYS A 64 -9.42 -34.11 -13.78
N SER A 65 -8.54 -35.09 -13.97
CA SER A 65 -7.11 -34.97 -13.61
C SER A 65 -6.42 -33.86 -14.39
N VAL A 66 -6.73 -33.68 -15.68
CA VAL A 66 -6.21 -32.57 -16.49
C VAL A 66 -6.68 -31.21 -15.94
N ILE A 67 -7.96 -31.09 -15.57
CA ILE A 67 -8.50 -29.86 -14.96
C ILE A 67 -7.79 -29.56 -13.64
N THR A 68 -7.64 -30.55 -12.75
CA THR A 68 -6.96 -30.36 -11.46
C THR A 68 -5.50 -29.98 -11.65
N GLY A 69 -4.76 -30.66 -12.54
CA GLY A 69 -3.37 -30.31 -12.82
C GLY A 69 -3.21 -28.92 -13.43
N GLY A 70 -4.09 -28.53 -14.36
CA GLY A 70 -4.11 -27.19 -14.94
C GLY A 70 -4.42 -26.11 -13.90
N LYS A 71 -5.36 -26.37 -13.00
CA LYS A 71 -5.68 -25.49 -11.85
C LYS A 71 -4.44 -25.24 -11.00
N ASP A 72 -3.72 -26.31 -10.61
CA ASP A 72 -2.54 -26.18 -9.74
C ASP A 72 -1.43 -25.35 -10.40
N ILE A 73 -1.21 -25.51 -11.72
CA ILE A 73 -0.26 -24.68 -12.48
C ILE A 73 -0.66 -23.20 -12.44
N ILE A 74 -1.94 -22.89 -12.66
CA ILE A 74 -2.45 -21.51 -12.63
C ILE A 74 -2.32 -20.92 -11.22
N LEU A 75 -2.75 -21.66 -10.19
CA LEU A 75 -2.67 -21.23 -8.80
C LEU A 75 -1.23 -20.96 -8.37
N ASN A 76 -0.28 -21.82 -8.75
CA ASN A 76 1.14 -21.64 -8.44
C ASN A 76 1.70 -20.37 -9.11
N ASN A 77 1.37 -20.11 -10.38
CA ASN A 77 1.80 -18.90 -11.08
C ASN A 77 1.21 -17.63 -10.46
N VAL A 78 -0.10 -17.63 -10.18
CA VAL A 78 -0.79 -16.50 -9.53
C VAL A 78 -0.20 -16.25 -8.14
N THR A 79 0.00 -17.29 -7.33
CA THR A 79 0.60 -17.20 -5.99
C THR A 79 2.02 -16.64 -6.05
N SER A 80 2.83 -17.07 -7.01
CA SER A 80 4.19 -16.56 -7.21
C SER A 80 4.19 -15.06 -7.56
N ASN A 81 3.32 -14.64 -8.49
CA ASN A 81 3.19 -13.23 -8.86
C ASN A 81 2.71 -12.36 -7.70
N ILE A 82 1.75 -12.85 -6.91
CA ILE A 82 1.28 -12.16 -5.71
C ILE A 82 2.41 -12.04 -4.68
N LYS A 83 3.21 -13.09 -4.45
CA LYS A 83 4.38 -13.02 -3.56
C LYS A 83 5.39 -11.96 -4.02
N ASN A 84 5.66 -11.90 -5.33
CA ASN A 84 6.56 -10.89 -5.89
C ASN A 84 6.03 -9.46 -5.68
N GLU A 85 4.72 -9.25 -5.87
CA GLU A 85 4.07 -7.97 -5.59
C GLU A 85 4.13 -7.63 -4.09
N MET A 86 3.83 -8.58 -3.20
CA MET A 86 3.94 -8.36 -1.75
C MET A 86 5.36 -7.98 -1.33
N ASN A 87 6.39 -8.61 -1.92
CA ASN A 87 7.79 -8.24 -1.68
C ASN A 87 8.14 -6.85 -2.21
N PHE A 88 7.51 -6.41 -3.30
CA PHE A 88 7.64 -5.03 -3.78
C PHE A 88 6.97 -4.04 -2.81
N GLN A 89 5.74 -4.32 -2.38
CA GLN A 89 5.00 -3.52 -1.40
C GLN A 89 5.79 -3.36 -0.09
N GLU A 90 6.34 -4.46 0.46
CA GLU A 90 7.14 -4.45 1.69
C GLU A 90 8.39 -3.57 1.55
N ARG A 91 9.12 -3.68 0.44
CA ARG A 91 10.30 -2.83 0.17
C ARG A 91 9.93 -1.35 0.05
N SER A 92 8.84 -1.04 -0.64
CA SER A 92 8.35 0.34 -0.79
C SER A 92 7.92 0.93 0.56
N ILE A 93 7.24 0.14 1.41
CA ILE A 93 6.87 0.55 2.77
C ILE A 93 8.11 0.80 3.63
N HIS A 94 9.11 -0.09 3.58
CA HIS A 94 10.38 0.11 4.27
C HIS A 94 11.10 1.39 3.83
N ASN A 95 11.13 1.66 2.52
CA ASN A 95 11.71 2.88 1.97
C ASN A 95 10.98 4.14 2.45
N ILE A 96 9.64 4.13 2.49
CA ILE A 96 8.85 5.23 3.05
C ILE A 96 9.26 5.49 4.50
N GLY A 97 9.33 4.45 5.33
CA GLY A 97 9.79 4.59 6.72
C GLY A 97 11.18 5.21 6.84
N LYS A 98 12.13 4.79 5.98
CA LYS A 98 13.47 5.39 5.91
C LYS A 98 13.43 6.86 5.52
N TYR A 99 12.62 7.25 4.53
CA TYR A 99 12.51 8.64 4.10
C TYR A 99 11.82 9.51 5.16
N VAL A 100 10.84 8.99 5.89
CA VAL A 100 10.24 9.66 7.05
C VAL A 100 11.29 9.90 8.14
N ASN A 101 12.14 8.91 8.43
CA ASN A 101 13.23 9.08 9.40
C ASN A 101 14.22 10.15 8.94
N ASN A 102 14.66 10.13 7.68
CA ASN A 102 15.54 11.16 7.13
C ASN A 102 14.90 12.56 7.18
N PHE A 103 13.61 12.65 6.83
CA PHE A 103 12.84 13.89 6.93
C PHE A 103 12.87 14.43 8.37
N ASN A 104 12.69 13.57 9.37
CA ASN A 104 12.73 13.97 10.78
C ASN A 104 14.13 14.43 11.22
N GLU A 105 15.20 13.85 10.68
CA GLU A 105 16.57 14.33 10.95
C GLU A 105 16.79 15.73 10.33
N TYR A 106 16.34 15.96 9.10
CA TYR A 106 16.40 17.29 8.48
C TYR A 106 15.52 18.33 9.19
N LEU A 107 14.37 17.90 9.72
CA LEU A 107 13.53 18.73 10.58
C LEU A 107 14.30 19.20 11.82
N LYS A 108 15.00 18.28 12.52
CA LYS A 108 15.81 18.61 13.69
C LYS A 108 16.96 19.55 13.36
N SER A 109 17.61 19.35 12.21
CA SER A 109 18.71 20.21 11.74
C SER A 109 18.26 21.51 11.09
N LYS A 110 16.95 21.79 11.05
CA LYS A 110 16.34 22.94 10.37
C LYS A 110 16.71 23.05 8.88
N ASP A 111 16.84 21.92 8.18
CA ASP A 111 17.18 21.85 6.75
C ASP A 111 15.92 21.60 5.89
N PHE A 112 15.37 22.69 5.36
CA PHE A 112 14.15 22.64 4.55
C PHE A 112 14.36 21.97 3.18
N GLU A 113 15.55 22.09 2.60
CA GLU A 113 15.85 21.47 1.30
C GLU A 113 15.95 19.96 1.44
N GLY A 114 16.64 19.49 2.48
CA GLY A 114 16.70 18.08 2.87
C GLY A 114 15.30 17.50 3.10
N MET A 115 14.46 18.18 3.88
CA MET A 115 13.06 17.80 4.08
C MET A 115 12.28 17.71 2.76
N THR A 116 12.41 18.71 1.89
CA THR A 116 11.72 18.75 0.59
C THR A 116 12.15 17.56 -0.30
N LYS A 117 13.43 17.19 -0.27
CA LYS A 117 13.95 16.06 -1.02
C LYS A 117 13.38 14.74 -0.52
N GLU A 118 13.34 14.51 0.78
CA GLU A 118 12.78 13.28 1.35
C GLU A 118 11.26 13.22 1.19
N TRP A 119 10.56 14.37 1.31
CA TRP A 119 9.13 14.47 1.05
C TRP A 119 8.75 14.02 -0.37
N LYS A 120 9.48 14.48 -1.39
CA LYS A 120 9.27 14.03 -2.77
C LYS A 120 9.45 12.51 -2.94
N LYS A 121 10.40 11.91 -2.22
CA LYS A 121 10.62 10.45 -2.27
C LYS A 121 9.47 9.68 -1.61
N ILE A 122 8.96 10.18 -0.49
CA ILE A 122 7.77 9.65 0.20
C ILE A 122 6.58 9.67 -0.77
N GLN A 123 6.29 10.82 -1.37
CA GLN A 123 5.19 10.97 -2.34
C GLN A 123 5.31 10.02 -3.53
N ASN A 124 6.53 9.83 -4.06
CA ASN A 124 6.75 8.93 -5.19
C ASN A 124 6.54 7.46 -4.84
N ASN A 125 6.96 7.01 -3.66
CA ASN A 125 6.77 5.61 -3.23
C ASN A 125 5.30 5.34 -2.86
N LEU A 126 4.60 6.33 -2.29
CA LEU A 126 3.18 6.20 -1.93
C LEU A 126 2.27 5.89 -3.11
N LYS A 127 2.58 6.41 -4.30
CA LYS A 127 1.81 6.14 -5.52
C LYS A 127 1.82 4.67 -5.94
N SER A 128 2.82 3.92 -5.49
CA SER A 128 3.05 2.54 -5.90
C SER A 128 2.66 1.53 -4.84
N ILE A 129 2.16 1.97 -3.68
CA ILE A 129 1.75 1.06 -2.61
C ILE A 129 0.24 1.01 -2.40
N ILE A 130 -0.21 -0.12 -1.91
CA ILE A 130 -1.57 -0.27 -1.38
C ILE A 130 -1.74 0.72 -0.21
N PRO A 131 -2.86 1.47 -0.12
CA PRO A 131 -3.16 2.28 1.04
C PRO A 131 -3.23 1.43 2.31
N LEU A 132 -2.32 1.69 3.25
CA LEU A 132 -2.29 1.09 4.58
C LEU A 132 -2.48 2.19 5.63
N GLU A 133 -3.50 2.06 6.48
CA GLU A 133 -3.91 3.12 7.41
C GLU A 133 -2.76 3.63 8.28
N ASN A 134 -1.93 2.73 8.81
CA ASN A 134 -0.77 3.10 9.63
C ASN A 134 0.28 3.91 8.86
N ILE A 135 0.51 3.60 7.58
CA ILE A 135 1.45 4.35 6.74
C ILE A 135 0.85 5.70 6.37
N LEU A 136 -0.43 5.74 5.99
CA LEU A 136 -1.12 6.99 5.67
C LEU A 136 -1.17 7.96 6.85
N LYS A 137 -1.38 7.45 8.06
CA LYS A 137 -1.35 8.25 9.29
C LYS A 137 0.01 8.93 9.49
N GLN A 138 1.10 8.16 9.41
CA GLN A 138 2.47 8.70 9.55
C GLN A 138 2.78 9.74 8.47
N VAL A 139 2.44 9.43 7.23
CA VAL A 139 2.68 10.32 6.09
C VAL A 139 1.89 11.62 6.21
N ARG A 140 0.63 11.58 6.67
CA ARG A 140 -0.18 12.80 6.90
C ARG A 140 0.44 13.69 7.98
N GLN A 141 0.99 13.09 9.03
CA GLN A 141 1.72 13.85 10.05
C GLN A 141 2.95 14.53 9.44
N THR A 142 3.72 13.81 8.62
CA THR A 142 4.86 14.37 7.86
C THR A 142 4.42 15.51 6.92
N GLU A 143 3.32 15.32 6.17
CA GLU A 143 2.76 16.32 5.26
C GLU A 143 2.39 17.62 5.97
N ASN A 144 1.72 17.51 7.11
CA ASN A 144 1.27 18.66 7.87
C ASN A 144 2.46 19.47 8.40
N ILE A 145 3.48 18.80 8.95
CA ILE A 145 4.72 19.46 9.39
C ILE A 145 5.40 20.17 8.22
N TYR A 146 5.54 19.47 7.08
CA TYR A 146 6.16 20.04 5.88
C TYR A 146 5.43 21.31 5.42
N ASN A 147 4.10 21.25 5.33
CA ASN A 147 3.27 22.36 4.87
C ASN A 147 3.27 23.54 5.84
N LEU A 148 3.26 23.31 7.16
CA LEU A 148 3.35 24.39 8.15
C LEU A 148 4.66 25.17 8.00
N ILE A 149 5.80 24.48 7.96
CA ILE A 149 7.11 25.10 7.81
C ILE A 149 7.21 25.84 6.47
N LYS A 150 6.78 25.20 5.38
CA LYS A 150 6.77 25.80 4.03
C LYS A 150 5.94 27.07 3.98
N ASN A 151 4.74 27.05 4.56
CA ASN A 151 3.80 28.17 4.53
C ASN A 151 4.22 29.31 5.47
N ASN A 152 4.99 29.01 6.52
CA ASN A 152 5.55 30.00 7.44
C ASN A 152 6.92 30.55 6.98
N GLY A 153 7.20 30.55 5.67
CA GLY A 153 8.45 31.09 5.13
C GLY A 153 9.70 30.27 5.49
N ASN A 154 9.56 28.94 5.59
CA ASN A 154 10.59 28.01 6.05
C ASN A 154 11.00 28.22 7.51
N ASN A 155 10.11 28.78 8.33
CA ASN A 155 10.33 28.92 9.76
C ASN A 155 10.04 27.61 10.49
N PHE A 156 11.00 27.17 11.30
CA PHE A 156 10.97 25.93 12.09
C PHE A 156 10.44 26.13 13.51
N ASP A 157 10.20 27.37 13.93
CA ASP A 157 9.68 27.67 15.26
C ASP A 157 8.16 27.43 15.27
N LEU A 158 7.79 26.16 15.41
CA LEU A 158 6.41 25.69 15.52
C LEU A 158 5.92 25.81 16.97
N SER A 159 4.70 26.30 17.15
CA SER A 159 4.07 26.40 18.47
C SER A 159 3.74 25.02 19.04
N LYS A 160 3.60 24.93 20.36
CA LYS A 160 3.17 23.68 21.01
C LYS A 160 1.77 23.27 20.56
N GLU A 161 0.88 24.25 20.39
CA GLU A 161 -0.48 24.02 19.90
C GLU A 161 -0.47 23.46 18.47
N GLU A 162 0.39 23.98 17.58
CA GLU A 162 0.55 23.47 16.21
C GLU A 162 1.03 22.01 16.21
N MET A 163 1.99 21.68 17.07
CA MET A 163 2.51 20.31 17.20
C MET A 163 1.48 19.35 17.82
N GLU A 164 0.67 19.79 18.77
CA GLU A 164 -0.40 18.97 19.37
C GLU A 164 -1.52 18.65 18.37
N ILE A 165 -1.86 19.58 17.47
CA ILE A 165 -2.87 19.35 16.42
C ILE A 165 -2.41 18.26 15.45
N ILE A 166 -1.13 18.27 15.07
CA ILE A 166 -0.55 17.26 14.17
C ILE A 166 -0.58 15.86 14.79
N GLN A 167 -0.33 15.74 16.11
CA GLN A 167 -0.30 14.46 16.82
C GLN A 167 -1.69 13.84 17.05
N LYS A 168 -2.77 14.62 16.96
CA LYS A 168 -4.15 14.16 17.19
C LYS A 168 -4.79 13.48 15.97
N ILE A 169 -4.11 13.48 14.82
CA ILE A 169 -4.51 12.78 13.57
C ILE A 169 -3.94 11.36 13.62
#